data_AF-A0AA49GQ49-F1
#
_entry.id   AF-A0AA49GQ49-F1
#
_cell.length_a   1.000
_cell.length_b   1.000
_cell.length_c   1.000
_cell.angle_alpha   90.00
_cell.angle_beta   90.00
_cell.angle_gamma   90.00
#
_symmetry.space_group_name_H-M   'P 1'
#
loop_
_entity.id
_entity.type
_entity.pdbx_description
1 polymer ?
#
loop_
_entity_poly.entity_id
_entity_poly.type
_entity_poly.pdbx_seq_one_letter_code
_entity_poly.pdbx_strand_id
1 'polypeptide(L)'
;MKKVLYSFLWLFTVGGFLFLTSCGEDGEDPLPITNPTLSGFQVGGVDTTGVTAEPGDAITVNVAYDLDGATGVSLIAYIGDSAVISSLPLSATSANPIQTNFTVPEDAMEDFTVVYELQDADSTTIDSENFDVTVDIAVDATVYEAVLLAAPIGQAPGERTSETFFSATDGETYSVEQVVAGTDVASADIHFGYYYGNTGLASIASPAEYPENVYNLGPNGANWGTLNETLFRPVASLTEEAFDDITRSDVVASQFETAGSADETGRINELAVGAIYAFSFSEGDETRFGIFRVDDIEPGFESNDYISLTVKVAVDE
;
A
#
# COMPACT_ATOMS: atom_id res chain seq x y z
N MET A 1 -94.23 -62.04 -19.25
CA MET A 1 -92.79 -61.82 -19.51
C MET A 1 -92.53 -60.31 -19.62
N LYS A 2 -91.40 -59.80 -19.12
CA LYS A 2 -90.96 -58.37 -18.97
C LYS A 2 -91.12 -57.64 -17.63
N LYS A 3 -91.48 -58.29 -16.51
CA LYS A 3 -91.52 -57.61 -15.19
C LYS A 3 -90.78 -58.30 -14.03
N VAL A 4 -89.94 -59.31 -14.30
CA VAL A 4 -89.20 -60.03 -13.25
C VAL A 4 -87.67 -59.83 -13.35
N LEU A 5 -87.19 -59.06 -14.34
CA LEU A 5 -85.75 -58.87 -14.55
C LEU A 5 -85.13 -57.61 -13.92
N TYR A 6 -85.93 -56.76 -13.25
CA TYR A 6 -85.43 -55.50 -12.66
C TYR A 6 -85.13 -55.59 -11.15
N SER A 7 -85.41 -56.73 -10.51
CA SER A 7 -85.21 -56.90 -9.07
C SER A 7 -83.87 -57.55 -8.68
N PHE A 8 -82.97 -57.78 -9.65
CA PHE A 8 -81.64 -58.39 -9.42
C PHE A 8 -80.46 -57.43 -9.60
N LEU A 9 -80.71 -56.16 -9.95
CA LEU A 9 -79.67 -55.14 -10.21
C LEU A 9 -79.60 -54.05 -9.13
N TRP A 10 -79.99 -54.38 -7.90
CA TRP A 10 -79.91 -53.46 -6.75
C TRP A 10 -79.23 -54.07 -5.53
N LEU A 11 -78.54 -55.21 -5.71
CA LEU A 11 -77.84 -55.93 -4.64
C LEU A 11 -76.32 -56.03 -4.87
N PHE A 12 -75.77 -55.20 -5.76
CA PHE A 12 -74.31 -55.09 -6.00
C PHE A 12 -73.73 -53.70 -5.70
N THR A 13 -74.54 -52.74 -5.22
CA THR A 13 -74.12 -51.35 -4.98
C THR A 13 -73.77 -51.04 -3.52
N VAL A 14 -73.66 -52.05 -2.66
CA VAL A 14 -73.30 -51.90 -1.22
C VAL A 14 -72.10 -52.79 -0.85
N GLY A 15 -71.14 -52.95 -1.77
CA GLY A 15 -70.04 -53.91 -1.62
C GLY A 15 -68.67 -53.38 -2.03
N GLY A 16 -68.39 -52.09 -1.82
CA GLY A 16 -67.10 -51.52 -2.24
C GLY A 16 -66.79 -50.16 -1.65
N PHE A 17 -66.64 -50.07 -0.32
CA PHE A 17 -66.03 -48.90 0.33
C PHE A 17 -65.40 -49.27 1.68
N LEU A 18 -64.65 -50.37 1.72
CA LEU A 18 -63.84 -50.74 2.88
C LEU A 18 -62.50 -51.31 2.42
N PHE A 19 -61.66 -50.50 1.77
CA PHE A 19 -60.19 -50.63 1.76
C PHE A 19 -59.54 -49.37 1.18
N LEU A 20 -59.66 -48.26 1.92
CA LEU A 20 -58.62 -47.22 1.95
C LEU A 20 -58.33 -46.96 3.43
N THR A 21 -57.63 -47.91 4.03
CA THR A 21 -56.82 -47.65 5.22
C THR A 21 -55.77 -46.63 4.80
N SER A 22 -56.11 -45.36 5.01
CA SER A 22 -55.19 -44.25 5.18
C SER A 22 -54.19 -44.62 6.27
N CYS A 23 -53.06 -45.24 5.91
CA CYS A 23 -51.85 -45.04 6.67
C CYS A 23 -51.48 -43.57 6.46
N GLY A 24 -51.61 -42.78 7.52
CA GLY A 24 -50.88 -41.54 7.62
C GLY A 24 -49.41 -41.91 7.59
N GLU A 25 -48.81 -41.77 6.42
CA GLU A 25 -47.39 -41.53 6.34
C GLU A 25 -47.28 -40.04 6.66
N ASP A 26 -46.97 -39.74 7.92
CA ASP A 26 -46.38 -38.46 8.31
C ASP A 26 -45.04 -38.38 7.56
N GLY A 27 -45.13 -38.07 6.27
CA GLY A 27 -44.04 -37.52 5.49
C GLY A 27 -43.84 -36.13 6.03
N GLU A 28 -43.05 -36.03 7.10
CA GLU A 28 -42.15 -34.88 7.17
C GLU A 28 -41.38 -34.92 5.84
N ASP A 29 -41.72 -33.98 4.94
CA ASP A 29 -40.90 -33.72 3.78
C ASP A 29 -39.45 -33.69 4.30
N PRO A 30 -38.53 -34.51 3.76
CA PRO A 30 -37.14 -34.42 4.18
C PRO A 30 -36.77 -32.96 4.01
N LEU A 31 -36.39 -32.31 5.11
CA LEU A 31 -35.84 -30.96 5.06
C LEU A 31 -34.80 -30.97 3.94
N PRO A 32 -34.83 -30.00 3.01
CA PRO A 32 -33.82 -29.96 1.97
C PRO A 32 -32.47 -30.00 2.68
N ILE A 33 -31.71 -31.08 2.42
CA ILE A 33 -30.31 -31.15 2.80
C ILE A 33 -29.68 -30.01 2.02
N THR A 34 -29.42 -28.90 2.70
CA THR A 34 -28.62 -27.83 2.14
C THR A 34 -27.18 -28.32 2.12
N ASN A 35 -26.49 -28.09 1.02
CA ASN A 35 -25.11 -28.55 0.89
C ASN A 35 -24.24 -27.79 1.90
N PRO A 36 -23.19 -28.40 2.46
CA PRO A 36 -22.19 -27.69 3.25
C PRO A 36 -21.70 -26.44 2.54
N THR A 37 -21.50 -25.34 3.27
CA THR A 37 -21.03 -24.07 2.71
C THR A 37 -19.93 -23.43 3.55
N LEU A 38 -19.10 -22.64 2.89
CA LEU A 38 -18.24 -21.63 3.51
C LEU A 38 -19.07 -20.36 3.71
N SER A 39 -18.92 -19.72 4.86
CA SER A 39 -19.76 -18.56 5.25
C SER A 39 -18.98 -17.27 5.51
N GLY A 40 -17.64 -17.32 5.44
CA GLY A 40 -16.78 -16.13 5.47
C GLY A 40 -15.45 -16.36 6.18
N PHE A 41 -14.63 -15.31 6.18
CA PHE A 41 -13.31 -15.31 6.80
C PHE A 41 -13.19 -14.20 7.85
N GLN A 42 -12.41 -14.46 8.89
CA GLN A 42 -12.07 -13.49 9.91
C GLN A 42 -10.58 -13.47 10.20
N VAL A 43 -9.97 -12.29 10.17
CA VAL A 43 -8.59 -12.06 10.63
C VAL A 43 -8.65 -11.11 11.82
N GLY A 44 -7.99 -11.46 12.92
CA GLY A 44 -8.04 -10.65 14.16
C GLY A 44 -9.45 -10.48 14.75
N GLY A 45 -10.40 -11.33 14.36
CA GLY A 45 -11.81 -11.24 14.76
C GLY A 45 -12.66 -10.27 13.95
N VAL A 46 -12.15 -9.77 12.82
CA VAL A 46 -12.87 -8.89 11.89
C VAL A 46 -13.18 -9.66 10.60
N ASP A 47 -14.43 -9.61 10.16
CA ASP A 47 -14.86 -10.21 8.89
C ASP A 47 -14.13 -9.53 7.71
N THR A 48 -13.53 -10.33 6.83
CA THR A 48 -12.77 -9.84 5.67
C THR A 48 -12.79 -10.88 4.54
N THR A 49 -12.45 -10.46 3.32
CA THR A 49 -12.21 -11.36 2.18
C THR A 49 -10.72 -11.50 1.86
N GLY A 50 -9.85 -10.81 2.62
CA GLY A 50 -8.43 -10.83 2.38
C GLY A 50 -7.61 -10.09 3.45
N VAL A 51 -6.30 -10.00 3.22
CA VAL A 51 -5.33 -9.32 4.09
C VAL A 51 -4.19 -8.71 3.27
N THR A 52 -3.60 -7.64 3.78
CA THR A 52 -2.31 -7.12 3.31
C THR A 52 -1.21 -7.58 4.24
N ALA A 53 -0.13 -8.16 3.73
CA ALA A 53 0.93 -8.76 4.52
C ALA A 53 2.28 -8.76 3.80
N GLU A 54 3.37 -8.74 4.56
CA GLU A 54 4.73 -8.78 4.01
C GLU A 54 5.18 -10.24 3.74
N PRO A 55 6.11 -10.47 2.80
CA PRO A 55 6.77 -11.77 2.63
C PRO A 55 7.32 -12.31 3.95
N GLY A 56 6.96 -13.56 4.31
CA GLY A 56 7.34 -14.20 5.56
C GLY A 56 6.35 -14.03 6.72
N ASP A 57 5.34 -13.17 6.59
CA ASP A 57 4.32 -13.00 7.62
C ASP A 57 3.50 -14.28 7.84
N ALA A 58 3.24 -14.59 9.11
CA ALA A 58 2.34 -15.67 9.51
C ALA A 58 0.92 -15.14 9.68
N ILE A 59 0.01 -15.59 8.83
CA ILE A 59 -1.39 -15.17 8.82
C ILE A 59 -2.27 -16.24 9.47
N THR A 60 -3.13 -15.79 10.37
CA THR A 60 -4.15 -16.62 11.01
C THR A 60 -5.54 -16.22 10.52
N VAL A 61 -6.22 -17.15 9.84
CA VAL A 61 -7.57 -16.96 9.30
C VAL A 61 -8.55 -17.87 10.04
N ASN A 62 -9.62 -17.30 10.57
CA ASN A 62 -10.74 -18.09 11.09
C ASN A 62 -11.77 -18.23 9.95
N VAL A 63 -12.04 -19.47 9.56
CA VAL A 63 -12.91 -19.83 8.45
C VAL A 63 -14.25 -20.29 9.01
N ALA A 64 -15.32 -19.57 8.70
CA ALA A 64 -16.66 -19.94 9.09
C ALA A 64 -17.26 -20.90 8.06
N TYR A 65 -17.96 -21.92 8.52
CA TYR A 65 -18.60 -22.92 7.65
C TYR A 65 -19.92 -23.41 8.25
N ASP A 66 -20.78 -23.95 7.41
CA ASP A 66 -21.97 -24.72 7.82
C ASP A 66 -21.89 -26.10 7.19
N LEU A 67 -21.98 -27.16 8.01
CA LEU A 67 -21.97 -28.53 7.50
C LEU A 67 -23.37 -29.02 7.14
N ASP A 68 -24.42 -28.36 7.62
CA ASP A 68 -25.81 -28.83 7.54
C ASP A 68 -25.98 -30.33 7.87
N GLY A 69 -25.30 -30.78 8.92
CA GLY A 69 -25.33 -32.18 9.35
C GLY A 69 -24.54 -33.18 8.48
N ALA A 70 -23.83 -32.72 7.44
CA ALA A 70 -22.93 -33.55 6.66
C ALA A 70 -21.78 -34.13 7.52
N THR A 71 -21.31 -35.32 7.12
CA THR A 71 -20.19 -36.02 7.78
C THR A 71 -19.14 -36.39 6.75
N GLY A 72 -17.89 -36.53 7.18
CA GLY A 72 -16.77 -36.83 6.27
C GLY A 72 -16.36 -35.65 5.39
N VAL A 73 -16.70 -34.42 5.79
CA VAL A 73 -16.27 -33.19 5.12
C VAL A 73 -14.91 -32.77 5.67
N SER A 74 -14.03 -32.26 4.82
CA SER A 74 -12.76 -31.65 5.23
C SER A 74 -12.64 -30.23 4.67
N LEU A 75 -12.06 -29.32 5.47
CA LEU A 75 -11.59 -28.03 4.99
C LEU A 75 -10.18 -28.19 4.44
N ILE A 76 -9.98 -27.86 3.18
CA ILE A 76 -8.67 -27.82 2.52
C ILE A 76 -8.35 -26.35 2.21
N ALA A 77 -7.12 -25.93 2.46
CA ALA A 77 -6.64 -24.63 2.02
C ALA A 77 -5.36 -24.82 1.19
N TYR A 78 -5.23 -24.07 0.09
CA TYR A 78 -4.06 -24.11 -0.76
C TYR A 78 -3.73 -22.75 -1.38
N ILE A 79 -2.45 -22.55 -1.70
CA ILE A 79 -1.94 -21.36 -2.40
C ILE A 79 -1.71 -21.72 -3.87
N GLY A 80 -2.23 -20.91 -4.79
CA GLY A 80 -2.14 -21.16 -6.23
C GLY A 80 -2.87 -22.44 -6.65
N ASP A 81 -2.34 -23.17 -7.63
CA ASP A 81 -3.04 -24.35 -8.20
C ASP A 81 -2.76 -25.67 -7.49
N SER A 82 -1.88 -25.75 -6.48
CA SER A 82 -1.45 -27.07 -5.96
C SER A 82 -0.83 -27.14 -4.56
N ALA A 83 -0.41 -26.03 -3.94
CA ALA A 83 0.30 -26.10 -2.66
C ALA A 83 -0.69 -26.16 -1.48
N VAL A 84 -1.04 -27.36 -1.02
CA VAL A 84 -1.89 -27.54 0.16
C VAL A 84 -1.16 -27.06 1.41
N ILE A 85 -1.73 -26.04 2.05
CA ILE A 85 -1.22 -25.42 3.28
C ILE A 85 -1.99 -25.87 4.52
N SER A 86 -3.23 -26.33 4.36
CA SER A 86 -4.04 -26.87 5.45
C SER A 86 -4.98 -27.97 4.96
N SER A 87 -5.19 -28.98 5.80
CA SER A 87 -6.19 -30.03 5.60
C SER A 87 -6.73 -30.45 6.95
N LEU A 88 -8.01 -30.14 7.20
CA LEU A 88 -8.64 -30.31 8.50
C LEU A 88 -9.96 -31.08 8.35
N PRO A 89 -10.08 -32.29 8.93
CA PRO A 89 -11.36 -32.98 8.94
C PRO A 89 -12.35 -32.22 9.82
N LEU A 90 -13.56 -31.99 9.30
CA LEU A 90 -14.63 -31.30 9.99
C LEU A 90 -15.66 -32.29 10.56
N SER A 91 -16.26 -31.88 11.67
CA SER A 91 -17.33 -32.62 12.35
C SER A 91 -18.24 -31.64 13.09
N ALA A 92 -19.42 -32.10 13.52
CA ALA A 92 -20.37 -31.30 14.31
C ALA A 92 -19.81 -30.76 15.64
N THR A 93 -18.67 -31.28 16.11
CA THR A 93 -17.98 -30.82 17.33
C THR A 93 -16.77 -29.93 17.06
N SER A 94 -16.45 -29.70 15.78
CA SER A 94 -15.32 -28.85 15.39
C SER A 94 -15.64 -27.38 15.70
N ALA A 95 -14.61 -26.60 16.01
CA ALA A 95 -14.78 -25.17 16.26
C ALA A 95 -15.30 -24.47 15.01
N ASN A 96 -16.28 -23.56 15.17
CA ASN A 96 -16.81 -22.73 14.11
C ASN A 96 -16.85 -21.27 14.59
N PRO A 97 -16.05 -20.36 14.00
CA PRO A 97 -15.13 -20.59 12.89
C PRO A 97 -13.91 -21.47 13.29
N ILE A 98 -13.34 -22.19 12.32
CA ILE A 98 -12.12 -22.99 12.51
C ILE A 98 -10.89 -22.17 12.15
N GLN A 99 -9.84 -22.27 12.96
CA GLN A 99 -8.60 -21.53 12.73
C GLN A 99 -7.68 -22.28 11.77
N THR A 100 -7.17 -21.55 10.77
CA THR A 100 -6.14 -21.99 9.83
C THR A 100 -4.99 -20.98 9.83
N ASN A 101 -3.78 -21.44 9.52
CA ASN A 101 -2.61 -20.58 9.43
C ASN A 101 -1.86 -20.84 8.13
N PHE A 102 -1.28 -19.80 7.56
CA PHE A 102 -0.33 -19.90 6.47
C PHE A 102 0.77 -18.84 6.61
N THR A 103 1.85 -19.01 5.85
CA THR A 103 2.93 -18.03 5.79
C THR A 103 2.98 -17.48 4.37
N VAL A 104 3.05 -16.15 4.24
CA VAL A 104 3.29 -15.48 2.96
C VAL A 104 4.65 -15.95 2.44
N PRO A 105 4.76 -16.48 1.20
CA PRO A 105 6.05 -16.92 0.67
C PRO A 105 7.12 -15.81 0.76
N GLU A 106 8.34 -16.15 1.17
CA GLU A 106 9.44 -15.17 1.30
C GLU A 106 9.82 -14.53 -0.05
N ASP A 107 9.52 -15.19 -1.16
CA ASP A 107 9.74 -14.75 -2.54
C ASP A 107 8.48 -14.20 -3.20
N ALA A 108 7.40 -13.96 -2.44
CA ALA A 108 6.21 -13.34 -2.97
C ALA A 108 6.52 -11.90 -3.42
N MET A 109 6.34 -11.64 -4.72
CA MET A 109 6.48 -10.31 -5.32
C MET A 109 5.17 -9.82 -5.96
N GLU A 110 4.11 -10.61 -5.86
CA GLU A 110 2.81 -10.32 -6.45
C GLU A 110 1.71 -10.84 -5.51
N ASP A 111 0.56 -10.18 -5.54
CA ASP A 111 -0.66 -10.62 -4.87
C ASP A 111 -1.02 -12.06 -5.26
N PHE A 112 -1.58 -12.80 -4.31
CA PHE A 112 -2.04 -14.17 -4.55
C PHE A 112 -3.30 -14.47 -3.77
N THR A 113 -3.98 -15.55 -4.15
CA THR A 113 -5.18 -16.01 -3.47
C THR A 113 -4.90 -17.32 -2.74
N VAL A 114 -5.39 -17.41 -1.51
CA VAL A 114 -5.57 -18.67 -0.78
C VAL A 114 -6.97 -19.17 -1.08
N VAL A 115 -7.09 -20.36 -1.65
CA VAL A 115 -8.38 -20.99 -1.91
C VAL A 115 -8.71 -21.91 -0.74
N TYR A 116 -9.90 -21.73 -0.17
CA TYR A 116 -10.46 -22.61 0.84
C TYR A 116 -11.57 -23.45 0.20
N GLU A 117 -11.51 -24.76 0.38
CA GLU A 117 -12.49 -25.71 -0.14
C GLU A 117 -13.05 -26.58 0.96
N LEU A 118 -14.36 -26.82 0.90
CA LEU A 118 -14.97 -27.96 1.57
C LEU A 118 -14.97 -29.14 0.61
N GLN A 119 -14.35 -30.24 0.99
CA GLN A 119 -14.33 -31.48 0.21
C GLN A 119 -15.05 -32.61 0.93
N ASP A 120 -15.73 -33.47 0.18
CA ASP A 120 -16.31 -34.71 0.70
C ASP A 120 -15.25 -35.82 0.90
N ALA A 121 -15.71 -37.00 1.34
CA ALA A 121 -14.84 -38.15 1.57
C ALA A 121 -14.15 -38.69 0.30
N ASP A 122 -14.67 -38.37 -0.88
CA ASP A 122 -14.13 -38.75 -2.18
C ASP A 122 -13.24 -37.64 -2.78
N SER A 123 -12.91 -36.60 -1.98
CA SER A 123 -12.13 -35.42 -2.39
C SER A 123 -12.81 -34.58 -3.47
N THR A 124 -14.14 -34.63 -3.54
CA THR A 124 -14.92 -33.75 -4.43
C THR A 124 -15.18 -32.43 -3.72
N THR A 125 -14.86 -31.31 -4.38
CA THR A 125 -15.18 -29.97 -3.88
C THR A 125 -16.69 -29.77 -3.82
N ILE A 126 -17.19 -29.49 -2.62
CA ILE A 126 -18.59 -29.18 -2.30
C ILE A 126 -18.82 -27.68 -2.44
N ASP A 127 -17.91 -26.89 -1.87
CA ASP A 127 -17.93 -25.43 -1.88
C ASP A 127 -16.50 -24.87 -1.85
N SER A 128 -16.32 -23.66 -2.34
CA SER A 128 -15.01 -23.01 -2.47
C SER A 128 -15.12 -21.51 -2.33
N GLU A 129 -14.22 -20.91 -1.56
CA GLU A 129 -14.13 -19.46 -1.38
C GLU A 129 -12.68 -18.98 -1.45
N ASN A 130 -12.51 -17.78 -1.98
CA ASN A 130 -11.21 -17.15 -2.17
C ASN A 130 -10.90 -16.19 -1.03
N PHE A 131 -9.67 -16.25 -0.54
CA PHE A 131 -9.12 -15.31 0.41
C PHE A 131 -7.92 -14.60 -0.22
N ASP A 132 -8.07 -13.32 -0.52
CA ASP A 132 -7.06 -12.54 -1.25
C ASP A 132 -5.94 -12.07 -0.31
N VAL A 133 -4.70 -12.21 -0.75
CA VAL A 133 -3.52 -11.73 -0.05
C VAL A 133 -2.84 -10.68 -0.92
N THR A 134 -2.91 -9.43 -0.49
CA THR A 134 -2.13 -8.34 -1.08
C THR A 134 -0.75 -8.36 -0.45
N VAL A 135 0.29 -8.48 -1.28
CA VAL A 135 1.66 -8.56 -0.79
C VAL A 135 2.22 -7.15 -0.64
N ASP A 136 2.54 -6.76 0.59
CA ASP A 136 3.21 -5.50 0.90
C ASP A 136 4.73 -5.70 0.75
N ILE A 137 5.30 -5.22 -0.34
CA ILE A 137 6.74 -5.32 -0.58
C ILE A 137 7.39 -4.09 0.04
N ALA A 138 8.11 -4.29 1.14
CA ALA A 138 8.88 -3.21 1.74
C ALA A 138 10.05 -2.80 0.82
N VAL A 139 9.89 -1.69 0.09
CA VAL A 139 10.98 -1.05 -0.65
C VAL A 139 11.67 -0.03 0.24
N ASP A 140 12.97 -0.19 0.46
CA ASP A 140 13.77 0.77 1.22
C ASP A 140 13.92 2.10 0.46
N ALA A 141 13.86 3.21 1.19
CA ALA A 141 14.15 4.54 0.69
C ALA A 141 15.65 4.71 0.46
N THR A 142 16.00 5.51 -0.54
CA THR A 142 17.40 5.90 -0.75
C THR A 142 17.78 7.00 0.24
N VAL A 143 18.93 6.86 0.90
CA VAL A 143 19.45 7.82 1.87
C VAL A 143 20.71 8.50 1.34
N TYR A 144 20.74 9.83 1.44
CA TYR A 144 21.86 10.67 1.06
C TYR A 144 22.30 11.55 2.23
N GLU A 145 23.60 11.79 2.33
CA GLU A 145 24.19 12.82 3.19
C GLU A 145 24.74 13.91 2.28
N ALA A 146 24.17 15.11 2.33
CA ALA A 146 24.46 16.20 1.41
C ALA A 146 24.97 17.44 2.15
N VAL A 147 26.01 18.06 1.61
CA VAL A 147 26.52 19.35 2.11
C VAL A 147 26.39 20.38 1.00
N LEU A 148 25.48 21.33 1.16
CA LEU A 148 25.25 22.39 0.17
C LEU A 148 25.98 23.66 0.62
N LEU A 149 26.80 24.23 -0.26
CA LEU A 149 27.53 25.47 0.01
C LEU A 149 26.68 26.70 -0.27
N ALA A 150 26.80 27.72 0.58
CA ALA A 150 26.07 28.97 0.43
C ALA A 150 26.43 29.66 -0.90
N ALA A 151 25.43 29.96 -1.73
CA ALA A 151 25.65 30.71 -2.97
C ALA A 151 26.27 32.10 -2.70
N PRO A 152 27.50 32.38 -3.17
CA PRO A 152 28.08 33.71 -3.03
C PRO A 152 27.33 34.75 -3.87
N ILE A 153 26.96 35.86 -3.23
CA ILE A 153 26.17 36.92 -3.87
C ILE A 153 27.02 37.68 -4.90
N GLY A 154 26.41 37.98 -6.05
CA GLY A 154 26.98 38.92 -7.03
C GLY A 154 28.05 38.35 -7.95
N GLN A 155 28.21 37.02 -8.00
CA GLN A 155 29.11 36.37 -8.95
C GLN A 155 28.60 36.45 -10.38
N ALA A 156 29.51 36.78 -11.30
CA ALA A 156 29.23 36.81 -12.73
C ALA A 156 29.10 35.40 -13.31
N PRO A 157 28.45 35.21 -14.47
CA PRO A 157 28.53 33.96 -15.22
C PRO A 157 29.99 33.54 -15.45
N GLY A 158 30.32 32.28 -15.20
CA GLY A 158 31.68 31.73 -15.21
C GLY A 158 32.40 31.74 -13.86
N GLU A 159 31.83 32.38 -12.83
CA GLU A 159 32.40 32.45 -11.47
C GLU A 159 31.59 31.66 -10.42
N ARG A 160 30.45 31.07 -10.82
CA ARG A 160 29.47 30.43 -9.93
C ARG A 160 29.82 28.97 -9.65
N THR A 161 30.95 28.76 -9.00
CA THR A 161 31.55 27.42 -8.76
C THR A 161 31.17 26.80 -7.42
N SER A 162 30.29 27.43 -6.65
CA SER A 162 29.79 26.89 -5.37
C SER A 162 28.84 25.72 -5.61
N GLU A 163 29.08 24.57 -4.97
CA GLU A 163 28.21 23.38 -5.00
C GLU A 163 26.97 23.61 -4.15
N THR A 164 26.07 24.41 -4.70
CA THR A 164 24.92 24.97 -4.00
C THR A 164 23.65 24.14 -4.21
N PHE A 165 23.55 23.39 -5.30
CA PHE A 165 22.33 22.78 -5.77
C PHE A 165 22.36 21.27 -5.61
N PHE A 166 21.30 20.68 -5.05
CA PHE A 166 21.20 19.25 -4.79
C PHE A 166 20.31 18.56 -5.84
N SER A 167 20.71 17.34 -6.22
CA SER A 167 19.88 16.42 -7.00
C SER A 167 19.37 15.28 -6.13
N ALA A 168 18.05 15.12 -6.04
CA ALA A 168 17.42 13.98 -5.38
C ALA A 168 17.54 12.68 -6.21
N THR A 169 17.96 12.76 -7.47
CA THR A 169 18.12 11.62 -8.37
C THR A 169 19.39 10.84 -8.04
N ASP A 170 20.51 11.53 -7.80
CA ASP A 170 21.82 10.91 -7.54
C ASP A 170 22.40 11.21 -6.14
N GLY A 171 21.82 12.17 -5.42
CA GLY A 171 22.28 12.58 -4.09
C GLY A 171 23.49 13.52 -4.10
N GLU A 172 23.95 13.98 -5.27
CA GLU A 172 25.11 14.85 -5.42
C GLU A 172 24.74 16.34 -5.37
N THR A 173 25.76 17.17 -5.17
CA THR A 173 25.66 18.62 -5.17
C THR A 173 26.44 19.24 -6.32
N TYR A 174 25.85 20.25 -6.95
CA TYR A 174 26.32 20.84 -8.19
C TYR A 174 26.35 22.36 -8.11
N SER A 175 27.26 22.94 -8.86
CA SER A 175 27.34 24.37 -9.11
C SER A 175 26.52 24.79 -10.33
N VAL A 176 26.25 26.09 -10.44
CA VAL A 176 25.59 26.65 -11.63
C VAL A 176 26.38 26.36 -12.89
N GLU A 177 27.71 26.48 -12.85
CA GLU A 177 28.56 26.26 -14.01
C GLU A 177 28.62 24.78 -14.44
N GLN A 178 28.54 23.83 -13.50
CA GLN A 178 28.44 22.40 -13.84
C GLN A 178 27.13 22.11 -14.59
N VAL A 179 26.01 22.64 -14.10
CA VAL A 179 24.69 22.49 -14.74
C VAL A 179 24.65 23.16 -16.11
N VAL A 180 25.25 24.34 -16.27
CA VAL A 180 25.34 25.04 -17.56
C VAL A 180 26.24 24.28 -18.55
N ALA A 181 27.31 23.65 -18.07
CA ALA A 181 28.16 22.82 -18.90
C ALA A 181 27.43 21.56 -19.42
N GLY A 182 26.47 21.03 -18.66
CA GLY A 182 25.58 19.95 -19.09
C GLY A 182 26.30 18.63 -19.39
N THR A 183 27.43 18.39 -18.73
CA THR A 183 28.27 17.20 -18.97
C THR A 183 27.94 16.05 -18.04
N ASP A 184 27.81 16.36 -16.74
CA ASP A 184 27.54 15.37 -15.69
C ASP A 184 26.14 15.50 -15.09
N VAL A 185 25.47 16.65 -15.27
CA VAL A 185 24.16 16.95 -14.71
C VAL A 185 23.36 17.87 -15.64
N ALA A 186 22.05 17.70 -15.73
CA ALA A 186 21.15 18.64 -16.40
C ALA A 186 20.37 19.47 -15.38
N SER A 187 19.88 20.64 -15.81
CA SER A 187 19.05 21.49 -14.92
C SER A 187 17.73 20.81 -14.50
N ALA A 188 17.28 19.81 -15.25
CA ALA A 188 16.10 19.01 -14.92
C ALA A 188 16.35 18.02 -13.77
N ASP A 189 17.61 17.77 -13.41
CA ASP A 189 17.98 16.86 -12.32
C ASP A 189 18.17 17.63 -11.00
N ILE A 190 18.09 18.97 -11.02
CA ILE A 190 18.28 19.81 -9.84
C ILE A 190 16.94 20.07 -9.15
N HIS A 191 16.89 19.81 -7.85
CA HIS A 191 15.64 19.85 -7.09
C HIS A 191 15.57 21.06 -6.16
N PHE A 192 16.67 21.41 -5.52
CA PHE A 192 16.74 22.59 -4.68
C PHE A 192 18.16 23.09 -4.49
N GLY A 193 18.31 24.32 -4.01
CA GLY A 193 19.61 24.90 -3.68
C GLY A 193 19.59 25.69 -2.38
N TYR A 194 20.75 25.79 -1.77
CA TYR A 194 20.97 26.52 -0.52
C TYR A 194 21.49 27.95 -0.75
N TYR A 195 20.96 28.91 -0.01
CA TYR A 195 21.54 30.24 0.04
C TYR A 195 21.44 30.82 1.43
N TYR A 196 22.33 31.77 1.72
CA TYR A 196 22.23 32.59 2.90
C TYR A 196 21.81 34.02 2.51
N GLY A 197 20.69 34.48 3.07
CA GLY A 197 20.13 35.80 2.79
C GLY A 197 20.29 36.78 3.96
N ASN A 198 20.32 38.09 3.67
CA ASN A 198 20.43 39.11 4.73
C ASN A 198 19.18 39.21 5.64
N THR A 199 18.02 38.77 5.15
CA THR A 199 16.75 38.76 5.91
C THR A 199 16.10 37.38 5.96
N GLY A 200 16.52 36.44 5.12
CA GLY A 200 16.05 35.04 5.13
C GLY A 200 17.03 34.08 5.81
N LEU A 201 18.25 34.55 6.14
CA LEU A 201 19.34 33.74 6.71
C LEU A 201 19.51 32.43 5.93
N ALA A 202 19.73 31.31 6.61
CA ALA A 202 19.84 30.00 5.98
C ALA A 202 18.51 29.61 5.31
N SER A 203 18.52 29.43 3.99
CA SER A 203 17.33 29.20 3.19
C SER A 203 17.57 28.14 2.12
N ILE A 204 16.54 27.34 1.82
CA ILE A 204 16.51 26.42 0.68
C ILE A 204 15.38 26.86 -0.26
N ALA A 205 15.61 26.78 -1.57
CA ALA A 205 14.58 27.04 -2.56
C ALA A 205 14.69 26.07 -3.74
N SER A 206 13.55 25.75 -4.36
CA SER A 206 13.53 25.10 -5.66
C SER A 206 14.11 26.01 -6.74
N PRO A 207 14.62 25.47 -7.86
CA PRO A 207 15.08 26.29 -8.98
C PRO A 207 14.05 27.30 -9.49
N ALA A 208 12.75 26.94 -9.50
CA ALA A 208 11.67 27.83 -9.92
C ALA A 208 11.46 29.02 -8.97
N GLU A 209 11.67 28.80 -7.66
CA GLU A 209 11.52 29.80 -6.62
C GLU A 209 12.88 30.31 -6.10
N TYR A 210 13.97 30.09 -6.83
CA TYR A 210 15.31 30.51 -6.39
C TYR A 210 15.46 32.04 -6.52
N PRO A 211 16.00 32.75 -5.51
CA PRO A 211 16.06 34.21 -5.56
C PRO A 211 16.99 34.71 -6.69
N GLU A 212 16.42 35.46 -7.65
CA GLU A 212 17.18 36.02 -8.78
C GLU A 212 18.33 36.95 -8.36
N ASN A 213 18.21 37.59 -7.20
CA ASN A 213 19.23 38.46 -6.63
C ASN A 213 20.42 37.70 -6.00
N VAL A 214 20.27 36.40 -5.77
CA VAL A 214 21.38 35.51 -5.40
C VAL A 214 21.97 34.95 -6.69
N TYR A 215 21.21 34.09 -7.39
CA TYR A 215 21.51 33.64 -8.74
C TYR A 215 20.24 33.67 -9.59
N ASN A 216 20.30 34.38 -10.72
CA ASN A 216 19.29 34.25 -11.75
C ASN A 216 19.57 32.97 -12.55
N LEU A 217 18.75 31.95 -12.36
CA LEU A 217 18.87 30.65 -13.04
C LEU A 217 18.18 30.65 -14.42
N GLY A 218 17.20 31.54 -14.62
CA GLY A 218 16.40 31.60 -15.83
C GLY A 218 17.11 32.21 -17.06
N PRO A 219 16.34 32.51 -18.13
CA PRO A 219 16.88 32.91 -19.44
C PRO A 219 17.76 34.17 -19.44
N ASN A 220 17.58 35.05 -18.46
CA ASN A 220 18.35 36.29 -18.32
C ASN A 220 19.60 36.14 -17.44
N GLY A 221 19.88 34.93 -16.95
CA GLY A 221 21.00 34.61 -16.08
C GLY A 221 21.76 33.36 -16.55
N ALA A 222 21.66 32.27 -15.80
CA ALA A 222 22.35 31.01 -16.12
C ALA A 222 21.72 30.25 -17.30
N ASN A 223 20.51 30.62 -17.72
CA ASN A 223 19.80 29.99 -18.83
C ASN A 223 19.64 28.47 -18.66
N TRP A 224 19.25 28.04 -17.47
CA TRP A 224 18.84 26.65 -17.21
C TRP A 224 17.60 26.31 -18.05
N GLY A 225 17.61 25.11 -18.62
CA GLY A 225 16.55 24.66 -19.53
C GLY A 225 15.25 24.33 -18.81
N THR A 226 15.37 23.80 -17.60
CA THR A 226 14.26 23.47 -16.70
C THR A 226 14.53 24.11 -15.35
N LEU A 227 13.49 24.69 -14.76
CA LEU A 227 13.51 25.16 -13.38
C LEU A 227 12.48 24.32 -12.62
N ASN A 228 12.94 23.26 -11.95
CA ASN A 228 12.05 22.35 -11.23
C ASN A 228 11.29 23.09 -10.12
N GLU A 229 10.01 22.75 -9.98
CA GLU A 229 9.12 23.20 -8.92
C GLU A 229 9.08 22.15 -7.80
N THR A 230 10.06 22.20 -6.90
CA THR A 230 10.01 21.42 -5.66
C THR A 230 9.21 22.16 -4.61
N LEU A 231 8.29 21.46 -3.96
CA LEU A 231 7.46 21.99 -2.88
C LEU A 231 7.91 21.38 -1.56
N PHE A 232 7.89 22.19 -0.49
CA PHE A 232 8.30 21.81 0.85
C PHE A 232 7.15 21.95 1.84
N ARG A 233 7.05 21.00 2.77
CA ARG A 233 6.11 21.04 3.89
C ARG A 233 6.83 20.72 5.20
N PRO A 234 6.70 21.55 6.26
CA PRO A 234 7.36 21.28 7.54
C PRO A 234 6.74 20.06 8.25
N VAL A 235 7.57 19.15 8.75
CA VAL A 235 7.11 17.94 9.48
C VAL A 235 7.34 18.13 10.98
N ALA A 236 6.62 19.07 11.59
CA ALA A 236 6.85 19.47 12.98
C ALA A 236 6.56 18.38 14.04
N SER A 237 5.86 17.30 13.66
CA SER A 237 5.54 16.19 14.54
C SER A 237 6.65 15.13 14.65
N LEU A 238 7.64 15.15 13.75
CA LEU A 238 8.66 14.12 13.68
C LEU A 238 9.86 14.50 14.56
N THR A 239 10.32 13.56 15.39
CA THR A 239 11.57 13.70 16.15
C THR A 239 12.75 13.23 15.31
N GLU A 240 13.98 13.53 15.73
CA GLU A 240 15.20 13.03 15.10
C GLU A 240 15.26 11.49 15.08
N GLU A 241 14.96 10.84 16.20
CA GLU A 241 14.90 9.37 16.30
C GLU A 241 13.83 8.78 15.38
N ALA A 242 12.62 9.39 15.35
CA ALA A 242 11.56 8.93 14.46
C ALA A 242 11.90 9.17 12.99
N PHE A 243 12.67 10.21 12.67
CA PHE A 243 13.19 10.41 11.32
C PHE A 243 14.20 9.32 10.96
N ASP A 244 15.14 8.99 11.84
CA ASP A 244 16.16 7.97 11.60
C ASP A 244 15.54 6.59 11.36
N ASP A 245 14.46 6.25 12.09
CA ASP A 245 13.71 5.00 11.97
C ASP A 245 12.92 4.86 10.65
N ILE A 246 12.73 5.93 9.87
CA ILE A 246 12.07 5.84 8.56
C ILE A 246 13.04 5.19 7.56
N THR A 247 12.80 3.93 7.23
CA THR A 247 13.59 3.21 6.20
C THR A 247 12.81 2.92 4.94
N ARG A 248 11.48 2.80 5.00
CA ARG A 248 10.65 2.42 3.84
C ARG A 248 10.24 3.61 2.96
N SER A 249 10.19 3.40 1.65
CA SER A 249 9.84 4.39 0.62
C SER A 249 8.40 4.90 0.74
N ASP A 250 7.44 4.02 0.98
CA ASP A 250 6.04 4.39 1.20
C ASP A 250 5.87 5.29 2.44
N VAL A 251 6.60 4.98 3.51
CA VAL A 251 6.60 5.80 4.73
C VAL A 251 7.20 7.18 4.44
N VAL A 252 8.30 7.28 3.69
CA VAL A 252 8.87 8.56 3.24
C VAL A 252 7.83 9.36 2.43
N ALA A 253 7.19 8.75 1.44
CA ALA A 253 6.21 9.41 0.59
C ALA A 253 5.01 9.94 1.42
N SER A 254 4.53 9.15 2.37
CA SER A 254 3.40 9.52 3.22
C SER A 254 3.66 10.73 4.13
N GLN A 255 4.94 11.07 4.42
CA GLN A 255 5.27 12.23 5.26
C GLN A 255 4.82 13.55 4.62
N PHE A 256 4.88 13.66 3.29
CA PHE A 256 4.46 14.86 2.58
C PHE A 256 2.96 15.12 2.74
N GLU A 257 2.14 14.06 2.64
CA GLU A 257 0.70 14.17 2.86
C GLU A 257 0.35 14.39 4.33
N THR A 258 1.04 13.71 5.24
CA THR A 258 0.84 13.86 6.69
C THR A 258 1.14 15.28 7.18
N ALA A 259 2.15 15.94 6.61
CA ALA A 259 2.47 17.33 6.94
C ALA A 259 1.35 18.32 6.56
N GLY A 260 0.53 17.97 5.56
CA GLY A 260 -0.55 18.80 5.04
C GLY A 260 -0.06 20.04 4.28
N SER A 261 -0.97 20.71 3.55
CA SER A 261 -0.62 21.78 2.61
C SER A 261 -0.63 23.20 3.19
N ALA A 262 -0.88 23.37 4.50
CA ALA A 262 -1.11 24.68 5.10
C ALA A 262 0.09 25.63 4.98
N ASP A 263 1.31 25.07 5.02
CA ASP A 263 2.58 25.79 4.95
C ASP A 263 3.43 25.32 3.75
N GLU A 264 2.77 24.84 2.68
CA GLU A 264 3.45 24.42 1.46
C GLU A 264 4.09 25.62 0.73
N THR A 265 5.35 25.46 0.34
CA THR A 265 6.12 26.53 -0.31
C THR A 265 7.22 25.96 -1.18
N GLY A 266 7.58 26.64 -2.28
CA GLY A 266 8.80 26.31 -3.04
C GLY A 266 10.09 26.86 -2.43
N ARG A 267 10.00 27.55 -1.28
CA ARG A 267 11.12 28.18 -0.59
C ARG A 267 10.92 28.15 0.93
N ILE A 268 11.96 27.72 1.63
CA ILE A 268 12.06 27.75 3.10
C ILE A 268 13.08 28.84 3.48
N ASN A 269 12.75 29.66 4.48
CA ASN A 269 13.66 30.64 5.06
C ASN A 269 13.90 30.34 6.54
N GLU A 270 14.99 30.89 7.07
CA GLU A 270 15.34 30.81 8.49
C GLU A 270 15.40 29.36 8.99
N LEU A 271 16.00 28.47 8.19
CA LEU A 271 16.23 27.07 8.56
C LEU A 271 17.02 26.99 9.88
N ALA A 272 16.62 26.01 10.69
CA ALA A 272 17.25 25.71 11.96
C ALA A 272 17.75 24.27 11.96
N VAL A 273 18.85 24.02 12.69
CA VAL A 273 19.34 22.67 12.96
C VAL A 273 18.25 21.85 13.65
N GLY A 274 18.08 20.61 13.20
CA GLY A 274 17.05 19.67 13.63
C GLY A 274 15.69 19.87 12.96
N ALA A 275 15.52 20.89 12.11
CA ALA A 275 14.27 21.06 11.36
C ALA A 275 14.12 19.96 10.31
N ILE A 276 12.89 19.46 10.15
CA ILE A 276 12.55 18.37 9.22
C ILE A 276 11.49 18.86 8.24
N TYR A 277 11.70 18.60 6.96
CA TYR A 277 10.78 18.95 5.89
C TYR A 277 10.57 17.76 4.96
N ALA A 278 9.32 17.52 4.61
CA ALA A 278 8.97 16.68 3.47
C ALA A 278 9.00 17.54 2.21
N PHE A 279 9.35 16.94 1.08
CA PHE A 279 9.35 17.62 -0.21
C PHE A 279 8.77 16.74 -1.31
N SER A 280 8.20 17.38 -2.32
CA SER A 280 7.74 16.74 -3.54
C SER A 280 8.36 17.40 -4.76
N PHE A 281 8.63 16.63 -5.80
CA PHE A 281 9.16 17.12 -7.06
C PHE A 281 8.64 16.29 -8.23
N SER A 282 8.67 16.86 -9.43
CA SER A 282 8.31 16.15 -10.64
C SER A 282 9.53 15.52 -11.29
N GLU A 283 9.44 14.25 -11.64
CA GLU A 283 10.42 13.53 -12.46
C GLU A 283 9.67 12.97 -13.68
N GLY A 284 9.84 13.62 -14.84
CA GLY A 284 9.00 13.34 -16.01
C GLY A 284 7.52 13.67 -15.76
N ASP A 285 6.64 12.68 -15.93
CA ASP A 285 5.19 12.80 -15.70
C ASP A 285 4.77 12.37 -14.27
N GLU A 286 5.73 11.93 -13.45
CA GLU A 286 5.49 11.39 -12.11
C GLU A 286 5.84 12.40 -11.02
N THR A 287 5.16 12.29 -9.87
CA THR A 287 5.48 13.07 -8.67
C THR A 287 6.18 12.17 -7.68
N ARG A 288 7.39 12.57 -7.30
CA ARG A 288 8.21 11.86 -6.33
C ARG A 288 8.33 12.64 -5.04
N PHE A 289 8.68 11.94 -3.99
CA PHE A 289 8.65 12.45 -2.63
C PHE A 289 9.96 12.15 -1.89
N GLY A 290 10.29 13.04 -0.98
CA GLY A 290 11.38 12.83 -0.05
C GLY A 290 11.15 13.56 1.27
N ILE A 291 12.06 13.35 2.20
CA ILE A 291 12.11 14.04 3.48
C ILE A 291 13.57 14.33 3.80
N PHE A 292 13.86 15.49 4.40
CA PHE A 292 15.20 15.80 4.89
C PHE A 292 15.18 16.37 6.29
N ARG A 293 16.29 16.19 7.00
CA ARG A 293 16.61 16.84 8.26
C ARG A 293 17.79 17.78 8.05
N VAL A 294 17.80 18.91 8.75
CA VAL A 294 18.97 19.79 8.84
C VAL A 294 19.88 19.32 9.97
N ASP A 295 21.08 18.84 9.66
CA ASP A 295 22.02 18.35 10.67
C ASP A 295 22.91 19.45 11.22
N ASP A 296 23.36 20.36 10.35
CA ASP A 296 24.28 21.43 10.71
C ASP A 296 24.14 22.64 9.78
N ILE A 297 24.46 23.83 10.30
CA ILE A 297 24.48 25.08 9.56
C ILE A 297 25.71 25.88 10.01
N GLU A 298 26.62 26.16 9.08
CA GLU A 298 27.63 27.21 9.25
C GLU A 298 27.07 28.50 8.61
N PRO A 299 26.67 29.50 9.42
CA PRO A 299 25.96 30.66 8.92
C PRO A 299 26.90 31.70 8.31
N GLY A 300 26.56 32.22 7.12
CA GLY A 300 27.24 33.37 6.54
C GLY A 300 27.20 33.42 5.01
N PHE A 301 28.07 34.26 4.44
CA PHE A 301 28.17 34.51 2.99
C PHE A 301 29.54 34.11 2.41
N GLU A 302 30.41 33.52 3.21
CA GLU A 302 31.72 33.04 2.78
C GLU A 302 31.55 31.76 1.94
N SER A 303 32.50 31.50 1.04
CA SER A 303 32.41 30.38 0.08
C SER A 303 32.46 28.99 0.73
N ASN A 304 32.77 28.92 2.01
CA ASN A 304 32.84 27.70 2.82
C ASN A 304 31.71 27.60 3.85
N ASP A 305 30.78 28.56 3.87
CA ASP A 305 29.58 28.48 4.70
C ASP A 305 28.61 27.49 4.06
N TYR A 306 27.89 26.71 4.86
CA TYR A 306 27.18 25.52 4.37
C TYR A 306 25.94 25.17 5.18
N ILE A 307 25.15 24.26 4.62
CA ILE A 307 24.15 23.47 5.33
C ILE A 307 24.42 21.98 5.07
N SER A 308 24.33 21.16 6.12
CA SER A 308 24.40 19.70 6.03
C SER A 308 23.01 19.10 6.22
N LEU A 309 22.66 18.14 5.36
CA LEU A 309 21.34 17.50 5.33
C LEU A 309 21.48 15.97 5.21
N THR A 310 20.75 15.24 6.03
CA THR A 310 20.35 13.86 5.75
C THR A 310 19.06 13.89 4.95
N VAL A 311 19.07 13.34 3.74
CA VAL A 311 17.94 13.31 2.80
C VAL A 311 17.52 11.86 2.55
N LYS A 312 16.22 11.58 2.62
CA LYS A 312 15.63 10.28 2.27
C LYS A 312 14.67 10.48 1.10
N VAL A 313 14.80 9.70 0.04
CA VAL A 313 13.97 9.79 -1.17
C VAL A 313 13.22 8.47 -1.34
N ALA A 314 11.90 8.55 -1.50
CA ALA A 314 11.06 7.39 -1.77
C ALA A 314 11.39 6.86 -3.16
N VAL A 315 11.67 5.56 -3.28
CA VAL A 315 11.88 4.87 -4.56
C VAL A 315 10.55 4.30 -5.03
N ASP A 316 10.23 4.49 -6.30
CA ASP A 316 9.03 3.90 -6.90
C ASP A 316 9.19 2.39 -7.07
N GLU A 317 8.08 1.67 -6.95
CA GLU A 317 7.97 0.22 -7.20
C GLU A 317 7.99 -0.13 -8.69
#